data_AF-A0A851HCJ7-F1
#
_entry.id   AF-A0A851HCJ7-F1
#
_cell.length_a   1.000
_cell.length_b   1.000
_cell.length_c   1.000
_cell.angle_alpha   90.00
_cell.angle_beta   90.00
_cell.angle_gamma   90.00
#
_symmetry.space_group_name_H-M   'P 1'
#
loop_
_entity.id
_entity.type
_entity.pdbx_description
1 polymer ?
#
loop_
_entity_poly.entity_id
_entity_poly.type
_entity_poly.pdbx_seq_one_letter_code
_entity_poly.pdbx_strand_id
1 'polypeptide(L)'
;MVKINFVNARHKRRKKVLKLAKGYFGSKSTLYKTANEQVMRSLQYAYRDRRQKKRNFRKLWITRINAGCVNNNISYSRFIHGLLLAQVEVNRKILADMAYQEPDMFASYVELAKEHLSKKELILAQQKAELTKQKEQEEKAQLEKTNKLKQVKKAEAELAQQKEQEEKDQLELNQNQTVESTVELTEEAPEEIKVVQEEIKVKTNEEIDLNKMLVADLKKLAKKYNIENFSKMKKADLIESLEKFINKN
;
A
#
# COMPACT_ATOMS: atom_id res chain seq x y z
N MET A 1 -4.90 -48.31 60.26
CA MET A 1 -5.20 -47.79 58.91
C MET A 1 -6.57 -48.30 58.48
N VAL A 2 -7.53 -47.42 58.17
CA VAL A 2 -8.92 -47.81 57.84
C VAL A 2 -9.01 -48.24 56.37
N LYS A 3 -9.64 -49.40 56.12
CA LYS A 3 -9.86 -49.90 54.75
C LYS A 3 -11.05 -49.17 54.11
N ILE A 4 -10.78 -48.37 53.08
CA ILE A 4 -11.80 -47.64 52.31
C ILE A 4 -12.21 -48.46 51.06
N ASN A 5 -13.51 -48.57 50.79
CA ASN A 5 -14.04 -49.30 49.63
C ASN A 5 -14.47 -48.34 48.50
N PHE A 6 -13.89 -48.51 47.30
CA PHE A 6 -14.15 -47.67 46.12
C PHE A 6 -15.20 -48.24 45.14
N VAL A 7 -15.84 -49.37 45.46
CA VAL A 7 -16.78 -50.07 44.57
C VAL A 7 -17.93 -49.16 44.12
N ASN A 8 -18.59 -48.46 45.05
CA ASN A 8 -19.71 -47.58 44.75
C ASN A 8 -19.31 -46.42 43.84
N ALA A 9 -18.15 -45.79 44.09
CA ALA A 9 -17.62 -44.72 43.26
C ALA A 9 -17.30 -45.21 41.84
N ARG A 10 -16.69 -46.40 41.71
CA ARG A 10 -16.41 -47.04 40.41
C ARG A 10 -17.69 -47.30 39.62
N HIS A 11 -18.74 -47.86 40.25
CA HIS A 11 -20.02 -48.11 39.59
C HIS A 11 -20.69 -46.80 39.12
N LYS A 12 -20.65 -45.74 39.93
CA LYS A 12 -21.20 -44.42 39.58
C LYS A 12 -20.51 -43.84 38.34
N ARG A 13 -19.17 -43.88 38.27
CA ARG A 13 -18.40 -43.43 37.08
C ARG A 13 -18.77 -44.24 35.84
N ARG A 14 -18.84 -45.57 35.95
CA ARG A 14 -19.19 -46.45 34.83
C ARG A 14 -20.59 -46.19 34.30
N LYS A 15 -21.59 -46.05 35.19
CA LYS A 15 -22.97 -45.71 34.81
C LYS A 15 -23.05 -44.35 34.11
N LYS A 16 -22.28 -43.33 34.56
CA LYS A 16 -22.24 -42.01 33.92
C LYS A 16 -21.76 -42.09 32.46
N VAL A 17 -20.65 -42.78 32.21
CA VAL A 17 -20.09 -42.92 30.85
C VAL A 17 -21.03 -43.71 29.95
N LEU A 18 -21.57 -44.84 30.43
CA LEU A 18 -22.50 -45.65 29.64
C LEU A 18 -23.81 -44.90 29.35
N LYS A 19 -24.27 -44.03 30.25
CA LYS A 19 -25.43 -43.15 30.00
C LYS A 19 -25.16 -42.18 28.84
N LEU A 20 -23.95 -41.62 28.75
CA LEU A 20 -23.55 -40.74 27.65
C LEU A 20 -23.30 -41.50 26.34
N ALA A 21 -22.92 -42.77 26.41
CA ALA A 21 -22.64 -43.63 25.26
C ALA A 21 -23.87 -44.34 24.69
N LYS A 22 -25.08 -44.10 25.26
CA LYS A 22 -26.33 -44.65 24.73
C LYS A 22 -26.51 -44.21 23.27
N GLY A 23 -26.87 -45.16 22.41
CA GLY A 23 -27.03 -44.94 20.96
C GLY A 23 -25.75 -45.16 20.14
N TYR A 24 -24.59 -45.38 20.76
CA TYR A 24 -23.40 -45.81 20.02
C TYR A 24 -23.53 -47.26 19.54
N PHE A 25 -22.92 -47.54 18.40
CA PHE A 25 -22.98 -48.85 17.75
C PHE A 25 -22.06 -49.88 18.43
N GLY A 26 -22.58 -51.10 18.63
CA GLY A 26 -21.82 -52.26 19.11
C GLY A 26 -21.17 -52.07 20.48
N SER A 27 -19.90 -52.48 20.61
CA SER A 27 -19.14 -52.45 21.87
C SER A 27 -18.96 -51.06 22.48
N LYS A 28 -19.20 -49.99 21.71
CA LYS A 28 -19.07 -48.60 22.16
C LYS A 28 -20.22 -48.13 23.04
N SER A 29 -21.34 -48.87 23.13
CA SER A 29 -22.44 -48.56 24.04
C SER A 29 -22.52 -49.48 25.27
N THR A 30 -21.83 -50.62 25.24
CA THR A 30 -21.94 -51.67 26.27
C THR A 30 -20.67 -51.83 27.13
N LEU A 31 -19.48 -51.85 26.52
CA LEU A 31 -18.21 -52.02 27.24
C LEU A 31 -17.66 -50.67 27.72
N TYR A 32 -17.28 -50.56 29.00
CA TYR A 32 -16.87 -49.29 29.60
C TYR A 32 -15.63 -48.68 28.95
N LYS A 33 -14.59 -49.48 28.66
CA LYS A 33 -13.32 -48.97 28.13
C LYS A 33 -13.51 -48.33 26.75
N THR A 34 -14.09 -49.08 25.82
CA THR A 34 -14.42 -48.64 24.46
C THR A 34 -15.42 -47.49 24.45
N ALA A 35 -16.46 -47.55 25.30
CA ALA A 35 -17.42 -46.46 25.45
C ALA A 35 -16.75 -45.17 25.94
N ASN A 36 -15.86 -45.26 26.93
CA ASN A 36 -15.16 -44.09 27.47
C ASN A 36 -14.28 -43.43 26.41
N GLU A 37 -13.51 -44.20 25.65
CA GLU A 37 -12.72 -43.70 24.53
C GLU A 37 -13.58 -43.01 23.46
N GLN A 38 -14.71 -43.63 23.11
CA GLN A 38 -15.63 -43.06 22.13
C GLN A 38 -16.26 -41.76 22.65
N VAL A 39 -16.73 -41.73 23.90
CA VAL A 39 -17.31 -40.53 24.53
C VAL A 39 -16.29 -39.39 24.55
N MET A 40 -15.04 -39.65 24.91
CA MET A 40 -13.99 -38.63 24.90
C MET A 40 -13.80 -38.02 23.50
N ARG A 41 -13.69 -38.87 22.46
CA ARG A 41 -13.58 -38.41 21.06
C ARG A 41 -14.82 -37.65 20.60
N SER A 42 -16.01 -38.15 20.89
CA SER A 42 -17.28 -37.49 20.54
C SER A 42 -17.40 -36.12 21.20
N LEU A 43 -16.98 -35.96 22.46
CA LEU A 43 -17.01 -34.67 23.14
C LEU A 43 -16.01 -33.67 22.52
N GLN A 44 -14.82 -34.15 22.12
CA GLN A 44 -13.84 -33.35 21.40
C GLN A 44 -14.40 -32.88 20.04
N TYR A 45 -15.02 -33.78 19.27
CA TYR A 45 -15.68 -33.43 18.01
C TYR A 45 -16.84 -32.47 18.23
N ALA A 46 -17.70 -32.70 19.22
CA ALA A 46 -18.79 -31.79 19.54
C ALA A 46 -18.28 -30.37 19.85
N TYR A 47 -17.18 -30.24 20.59
CA TYR A 47 -16.56 -28.95 20.87
C TYR A 47 -16.04 -28.26 19.60
N ARG A 48 -15.27 -28.99 18.78
CA ARG A 48 -14.78 -28.52 17.47
C ARG A 48 -15.95 -28.07 16.58
N ASP A 49 -16.97 -28.92 16.47
CA ASP A 49 -18.07 -28.75 15.53
C ASP A 49 -19.03 -27.64 15.95
N ARG A 50 -19.19 -27.34 17.25
CA ARG A 50 -19.88 -26.12 17.69
C ARG A 50 -19.23 -24.85 17.13
N ARG A 51 -17.90 -24.82 17.03
CA ARG A 51 -17.15 -23.70 16.41
C ARG A 51 -17.29 -23.73 14.89
N GLN A 52 -17.21 -24.91 14.26
CA GLN A 52 -17.34 -25.05 12.80
C GLN A 52 -18.75 -24.80 12.28
N LYS A 53 -19.80 -25.07 13.08
CA LYS A 53 -21.21 -24.86 12.72
C LYS A 53 -21.44 -23.45 12.15
N LYS A 54 -20.86 -22.42 12.78
CA LYS A 54 -20.95 -21.03 12.30
C LYS A 54 -20.37 -20.85 10.89
N ARG A 55 -19.26 -21.51 10.57
CA ARG A 55 -18.62 -21.49 9.24
C ARG A 55 -19.44 -22.26 8.22
N ASN A 56 -19.97 -23.43 8.60
CA ASN A 56 -20.81 -24.26 7.73
C ASN A 56 -22.10 -23.52 7.34
N PHE A 57 -22.78 -22.88 8.30
CA PHE A 57 -23.95 -22.05 8.00
C PHE A 57 -23.60 -20.86 7.12
N ARG A 58 -22.48 -20.17 7.39
CA ARG A 58 -22.03 -19.08 6.53
C ARG A 58 -21.76 -19.56 5.10
N LYS A 59 -21.14 -20.73 4.92
CA LYS A 59 -20.93 -21.34 3.60
C LYS A 59 -22.26 -21.58 2.90
N LEU A 60 -23.23 -22.17 3.58
CA LEU A 60 -24.58 -22.39 3.05
C LEU A 60 -25.27 -21.08 2.64
N TRP A 61 -25.22 -20.05 3.49
CA TRP A 61 -25.81 -18.74 3.18
C TRP A 61 -25.18 -18.11 1.95
N ILE A 62 -23.85 -18.18 1.82
CA ILE A 62 -23.15 -17.67 0.63
C ILE A 62 -23.61 -18.42 -0.62
N THR A 63 -23.74 -19.75 -0.56
CA THR A 63 -24.24 -20.54 -1.70
C THR A 63 -25.65 -20.13 -2.11
N ARG A 64 -26.55 -19.91 -1.12
CA ARG A 64 -27.93 -19.46 -1.39
C ARG A 64 -27.98 -18.05 -1.99
N ILE A 65 -27.25 -17.10 -1.40
CA ILE A 65 -27.16 -15.73 -1.92
C ILE A 65 -26.59 -15.75 -3.33
N ASN A 66 -25.56 -16.56 -3.59
CA ASN A 66 -24.97 -16.66 -4.92
C ASN A 66 -25.98 -17.15 -5.96
N ALA A 67 -26.83 -18.13 -5.62
CA ALA A 67 -27.90 -18.56 -6.52
C ALA A 67 -28.88 -17.42 -6.82
N GLY A 68 -29.30 -16.65 -5.81
CA GLY A 68 -30.13 -15.45 -6.02
C GLY A 68 -29.43 -14.38 -6.87
N CYS A 69 -28.13 -14.17 -6.67
CA CYS A 69 -27.33 -13.23 -7.47
C CYS A 69 -27.20 -13.68 -8.94
N VAL A 70 -27.02 -14.98 -9.19
CA VAL A 70 -26.93 -15.55 -10.55
C VAL A 70 -28.23 -15.29 -11.31
N ASN A 71 -29.40 -15.48 -10.68
CA ASN A 71 -30.69 -15.17 -11.29
C ASN A 71 -30.84 -13.68 -11.67
N ASN A 72 -30.13 -12.79 -10.96
CA ASN A 72 -30.14 -11.35 -11.20
C ASN A 72 -28.91 -10.85 -11.99
N ASN A 73 -28.16 -11.76 -12.63
CA ASN A 73 -26.99 -11.48 -13.46
C ASN A 73 -25.89 -10.65 -12.76
N ILE A 74 -25.64 -10.91 -11.48
CA ILE A 74 -24.53 -10.30 -10.74
C ILE A 74 -23.74 -11.39 -10.00
N SER A 75 -22.43 -11.20 -9.85
CA SER A 75 -21.64 -12.09 -9.00
C SER A 75 -21.77 -11.72 -7.52
N TYR A 76 -21.74 -12.73 -6.64
CA TYR A 76 -21.82 -12.52 -5.19
C TYR A 76 -20.82 -11.48 -4.67
N SER A 77 -19.56 -11.50 -5.15
CA SER A 77 -18.53 -10.55 -4.72
C SER A 77 -18.86 -9.11 -5.09
N ARG A 78 -19.36 -8.88 -6.32
CA ARG A 78 -19.80 -7.54 -6.77
C ARG A 78 -21.03 -7.09 -5.99
N PHE A 79 -21.99 -7.98 -5.75
CA PHE A 79 -23.18 -7.69 -4.96
C PHE A 79 -22.85 -7.25 -3.52
N ILE A 80 -22.05 -8.02 -2.79
CA ILE A 80 -21.66 -7.67 -1.41
C ILE A 80 -20.88 -6.36 -1.37
N HIS A 81 -20.01 -6.13 -2.34
CA HIS A 81 -19.28 -4.87 -2.44
C HIS A 81 -20.22 -3.70 -2.75
N GLY A 82 -21.21 -3.87 -3.62
CA GLY A 82 -22.24 -2.86 -3.89
C GLY A 82 -23.06 -2.51 -2.64
N LEU A 83 -23.49 -3.51 -1.86
CA LEU A 83 -24.18 -3.27 -0.59
C LEU A 83 -23.31 -2.52 0.43
N LEU A 84 -22.01 -2.79 0.47
CA LEU A 84 -21.07 -2.06 1.33
C LEU A 84 -20.97 -0.59 0.91
N LEU A 85 -20.91 -0.30 -0.39
CA LEU A 85 -20.88 1.07 -0.91
C LEU A 85 -22.19 1.81 -0.64
N ALA A 86 -23.31 1.09 -0.64
CA ALA A 86 -24.61 1.63 -0.27
C ALA A 86 -24.83 1.73 1.25
N GLN A 87 -23.83 1.35 2.07
CA GLN A 87 -23.87 1.37 3.53
C GLN A 87 -25.02 0.53 4.12
N VAL A 88 -25.41 -0.53 3.42
CA VAL A 88 -26.47 -1.44 3.86
C VAL A 88 -25.87 -2.56 4.71
N GLU A 89 -26.02 -2.44 6.04
CA GLU A 89 -25.52 -3.42 7.00
C GLU A 89 -26.48 -4.59 7.22
N VAL A 90 -26.58 -5.49 6.23
CA VAL A 90 -27.45 -6.67 6.34
C VAL A 90 -26.65 -7.96 6.53
N ASN A 91 -27.10 -8.76 7.51
CA ASN A 91 -26.53 -10.07 7.78
C ASN A 91 -26.80 -11.07 6.65
N ARG A 92 -25.80 -11.88 6.33
CA ARG A 92 -25.91 -12.94 5.29
C ARG A 92 -26.98 -13.99 5.57
N LYS A 93 -27.30 -14.22 6.85
CA LYS A 93 -28.43 -15.09 7.22
C LYS A 93 -29.75 -14.57 6.63
N ILE A 94 -29.99 -13.27 6.77
CA ILE A 94 -31.21 -12.60 6.31
C ILE A 94 -31.20 -12.51 4.78
N LEU A 95 -30.08 -12.11 4.17
CA LEU A 95 -29.95 -12.10 2.70
C LEU A 95 -30.22 -13.47 2.07
N ALA A 96 -29.72 -14.55 2.69
CA ALA A 96 -29.95 -15.91 2.21
C ALA A 96 -31.40 -16.38 2.37
N ASP A 97 -32.13 -15.82 3.34
CA ASP A 97 -33.53 -16.12 3.59
C ASP A 97 -34.42 -15.33 2.62
N MET A 98 -34.15 -14.04 2.44
CA MET A 98 -34.82 -13.19 1.44
C MET A 98 -34.64 -13.74 0.03
N ALA A 99 -33.42 -14.17 -0.34
CA ALA A 99 -33.18 -14.78 -1.65
C ALA A 99 -34.03 -16.04 -1.93
N TYR A 100 -34.56 -16.69 -0.89
CA TYR A 100 -35.39 -17.89 -1.02
C TYR A 100 -36.88 -17.59 -0.86
N GLN A 101 -37.27 -16.80 0.14
CA GLN A 101 -38.67 -16.52 0.46
C GLN A 101 -39.25 -15.41 -0.42
N GLU A 102 -38.47 -14.35 -0.69
CA GLU A 102 -38.93 -13.11 -1.33
C GLU A 102 -37.94 -12.67 -2.41
N PRO A 103 -37.97 -13.31 -3.60
CA PRO A 103 -37.02 -13.02 -4.67
C PRO A 103 -37.13 -11.58 -5.19
N ASP A 104 -38.34 -11.00 -5.19
CA ASP A 104 -38.58 -9.63 -5.65
C ASP A 104 -37.91 -8.60 -4.73
N MET A 105 -38.04 -8.77 -3.41
CA MET A 105 -37.33 -7.95 -2.44
C MET A 105 -35.82 -8.10 -2.62
N PHE A 106 -35.31 -9.32 -2.81
CA PHE A 106 -33.89 -9.54 -3.07
C PHE A 106 -33.40 -8.84 -4.35
N ALA A 107 -34.22 -8.79 -5.40
CA ALA A 107 -33.89 -8.09 -6.65
C ALA A 107 -33.71 -6.58 -6.43
N SER A 108 -34.55 -5.94 -5.61
CA SER A 108 -34.40 -4.51 -5.28
C SER A 108 -33.05 -4.19 -4.61
N TYR A 109 -32.56 -5.07 -3.73
CA TYR A 109 -31.23 -4.94 -3.13
C TYR A 109 -30.11 -5.11 -4.17
N VAL A 110 -30.31 -5.97 -5.16
CA VAL A 110 -29.35 -6.16 -6.25
C VAL A 110 -29.30 -4.93 -7.14
N GLU A 111 -30.43 -4.31 -7.45
CA GLU A 111 -30.50 -3.06 -8.22
C GLU A 111 -29.76 -1.93 -7.49
N LEU A 112 -30.07 -1.72 -6.21
CA LEU A 112 -29.37 -0.77 -5.35
C LEU A 112 -27.86 -1.03 -5.33
N ALA A 113 -27.43 -2.30 -5.24
CA ALA A 113 -26.02 -2.65 -5.31
C ALA A 113 -25.39 -2.33 -6.68
N LYS A 114 -26.11 -2.52 -7.79
CA LYS A 114 -25.63 -2.20 -9.16
C LYS A 114 -25.47 -0.69 -9.33
N GLU A 115 -26.41 0.11 -8.86
CA GLU A 115 -26.34 1.58 -8.94
C GLU A 115 -25.09 2.14 -8.26
N HIS A 116 -24.85 1.74 -7.01
CA HIS A 116 -23.67 2.22 -6.26
C HIS A 116 -22.36 1.74 -6.87
N LEU A 117 -22.36 0.57 -7.48
CA LEU A 117 -21.20 0.04 -8.16
C LEU A 117 -20.90 0.81 -9.46
N SER A 118 -21.93 1.15 -10.24
CA SER A 118 -21.81 2.03 -11.41
C SER A 118 -21.32 3.43 -11.01
N LYS A 119 -21.88 4.04 -9.96
CA LYS A 119 -21.43 5.35 -9.42
C LYS A 119 -19.93 5.32 -9.11
N LYS A 120 -19.44 4.26 -8.47
CA LYS A 120 -18.00 4.09 -8.20
C LYS A 120 -17.17 3.92 -9.47
N GLU A 121 -17.63 3.14 -10.43
CA GLU A 121 -16.94 2.94 -11.71
C GLU A 121 -16.81 4.26 -12.49
N LEU A 122 -17.84 5.11 -12.46
CA LEU A 122 -17.82 6.46 -13.05
C LEU A 122 -16.78 7.37 -12.37
N ILE A 123 -16.77 7.43 -11.04
CA ILE A 123 -15.79 8.22 -10.27
C ILE A 123 -14.36 7.77 -10.59
N LEU A 124 -14.12 6.45 -10.63
CA LEU A 124 -12.82 5.90 -10.96
C LEU A 124 -12.38 6.24 -12.39
N ALA A 125 -13.31 6.25 -13.34
CA ALA A 125 -13.03 6.63 -14.72
C ALA A 125 -12.63 8.11 -14.84
N GLN A 126 -13.33 9.00 -14.13
CA GLN A 126 -13.01 10.43 -14.07
C GLN A 126 -11.61 10.66 -13.49
N GLN A 127 -11.29 10.04 -12.35
CA GLN A 127 -9.97 10.13 -11.72
C GLN A 127 -8.85 9.65 -12.64
N LYS A 128 -9.07 8.56 -13.40
CA LYS A 128 -8.08 8.07 -14.37
C LYS A 128 -7.86 9.06 -15.51
N ALA A 129 -8.93 9.66 -16.04
CA ALA A 129 -8.85 10.64 -17.12
C ALA A 129 -8.17 11.95 -16.69
N GLU A 130 -8.34 12.37 -15.43
CA GLU A 130 -7.62 13.50 -14.84
C GLU A 130 -6.12 13.20 -14.73
N LEU A 131 -5.77 12.01 -14.24
CA LEU A 131 -4.39 11.54 -14.14
C LEU A 131 -3.68 11.49 -15.50
N THR A 132 -4.36 11.05 -16.57
CA THR A 132 -3.77 11.04 -17.92
C THR A 132 -3.50 12.45 -18.44
N LYS A 133 -4.44 13.38 -18.22
CA LYS A 133 -4.27 14.79 -18.62
C LYS A 133 -3.11 15.45 -17.89
N GLN A 134 -2.95 15.18 -16.60
CA GLN A 134 -1.82 15.70 -15.81
C GLN A 134 -0.48 15.20 -16.36
N LYS A 135 -0.37 13.90 -16.66
CA LYS A 135 0.85 13.32 -17.27
C LYS A 135 1.18 13.95 -18.62
N GLU A 136 0.18 14.14 -19.48
CA GLU A 136 0.38 14.79 -20.79
C GLU A 136 0.84 16.25 -20.64
N GLN A 137 0.32 16.98 -19.65
CA GLN A 137 0.74 18.35 -19.34
C GLN A 137 2.17 18.39 -18.79
N GLU A 138 2.53 17.47 -17.91
CA GLU A 138 3.89 17.32 -17.38
C GLU A 138 4.90 17.01 -18.48
N GLU A 139 4.58 16.08 -19.40
CA GLU A 139 5.43 15.75 -20.55
C GLU A 139 5.61 16.95 -21.49
N LYS A 140 4.54 17.70 -21.79
CA LYS A 140 4.63 18.93 -22.60
C LYS A 140 5.49 20.00 -21.93
N ALA A 141 5.32 20.21 -20.63
CA ALA A 141 6.12 21.16 -19.86
C ALA A 141 7.61 20.76 -19.79
N GLN A 142 7.91 19.46 -19.73
CA GLN A 142 9.28 18.95 -19.84
C GLN A 142 9.87 19.21 -21.22
N LEU A 143 9.10 18.96 -22.30
CA LEU A 143 9.55 19.22 -23.67
C LEU A 143 9.86 20.71 -23.89
N GLU A 144 9.00 21.61 -23.42
CA GLU A 144 9.25 23.05 -23.47
C GLU A 144 10.49 23.47 -22.69
N LYS A 145 10.71 22.92 -21.49
CA LYS A 145 11.94 23.16 -20.71
C LYS A 145 13.19 22.70 -21.47
N THR A 146 13.15 21.52 -22.10
CA THR A 146 14.29 21.02 -22.90
C THR A 146 14.54 21.86 -24.16
N ASN A 147 13.48 22.35 -24.82
CA ASN A 147 13.59 23.20 -25.99
C ASN A 147 14.15 24.58 -25.65
N LYS A 148 13.71 25.18 -24.53
CA LYS A 148 14.29 26.43 -24.00
C LYS A 148 15.77 26.26 -23.65
N LEU A 149 16.15 25.16 -23.00
CA LEU A 149 17.55 24.86 -22.69
C LEU A 149 18.42 24.73 -23.95
N LYS A 150 17.89 24.09 -25.00
CA LYS A 150 18.58 24.00 -26.30
C LYS A 150 18.76 25.36 -26.98
N GLN A 151 17.75 26.25 -26.91
CA GLN A 151 17.85 27.61 -27.43
C GLN A 151 18.88 28.46 -26.68
N VAL A 152 18.90 28.38 -25.34
CA VAL A 152 19.90 29.09 -24.52
C VAL A 152 21.31 28.62 -24.86
N LYS A 153 21.54 27.31 -24.93
CA LYS A 153 22.84 26.75 -25.34
C LYS A 153 23.26 27.17 -26.76
N LYS A 154 22.29 27.33 -27.68
CA LYS A 154 22.56 27.81 -29.03
C LYS A 154 22.95 29.30 -29.04
N ALA A 155 22.25 30.13 -28.27
CA ALA A 155 22.55 31.55 -28.14
C ALA A 155 23.89 31.79 -27.41
N GLU A 156 24.23 30.99 -26.39
CA GLU A 156 25.53 31.01 -25.72
C GLU A 156 26.67 30.66 -26.70
N ALA A 157 26.45 29.68 -27.59
CA ALA A 157 27.43 29.32 -28.62
C ALA A 157 27.59 30.41 -29.71
N GLU A 158 26.49 31.05 -30.14
CA GLU A 158 26.53 32.16 -31.09
C GLU A 158 27.24 33.40 -30.48
N LEU A 159 27.00 33.71 -29.20
CA LEU A 159 27.70 34.77 -28.47
C LEU A 159 29.20 34.48 -28.30
N ALA A 160 29.57 33.22 -28.08
CA ALA A 160 30.98 32.81 -28.01
C ALA A 160 31.69 32.96 -29.35
N GLN A 161 31.04 32.61 -30.46
CA GLN A 161 31.57 32.82 -31.82
C GLN A 161 31.74 34.30 -32.16
N GLN A 162 30.79 35.14 -31.75
CA GLN A 162 30.87 36.60 -31.90
C GLN A 162 32.04 37.18 -31.10
N LYS A 163 32.24 36.73 -29.85
CA LYS A 163 33.40 37.14 -29.04
C LYS A 163 34.73 36.68 -29.64
N GLU A 164 34.80 35.46 -30.18
CA GLU A 164 36.00 34.96 -30.88
C GLU A 164 36.29 35.72 -32.20
N GLN A 165 35.26 36.24 -32.88
CA GLN A 165 35.40 37.08 -34.07
C GLN A 165 35.79 38.52 -33.69
N GLU A 166 35.19 39.10 -32.66
CA GLU A 166 35.57 40.40 -32.11
C GLU A 166 37.02 40.40 -31.57
N GLU A 167 37.49 39.30 -30.96
CA GLU A 167 38.90 39.13 -30.57
C GLU A 167 39.84 39.09 -31.77
N LYS A 168 39.44 38.44 -32.88
CA LYS A 168 40.22 38.40 -34.12
C LYS A 168 40.25 39.77 -34.81
N ASP A 169 39.13 40.49 -34.83
CA ASP A 169 39.01 41.82 -35.40
C ASP A 169 39.82 42.87 -34.59
N GLN A 170 39.92 42.71 -33.27
CA GLN A 170 40.79 43.55 -32.41
C GLN A 170 42.28 43.25 -32.58
N LEU A 171 42.66 41.99 -32.89
CA LEU A 171 44.02 41.62 -33.25
C LEU A 171 44.45 42.21 -34.61
N GLU A 172 43.53 42.33 -35.57
CA GLU A 172 43.77 43.01 -36.86
C GLU A 172 43.89 44.53 -36.72
N LEU A 173 43.18 45.16 -35.77
CA LEU A 173 43.30 46.59 -35.46
C LEU A 173 44.63 46.92 -34.75
N ASN A 174 45.08 46.05 -33.85
CA ASN A 174 46.35 46.21 -33.11
C ASN A 174 47.60 45.97 -33.97
N GLN A 175 47.51 45.17 -35.05
CA GLN A 175 48.59 45.05 -36.04
C GLN A 175 48.77 46.33 -36.88
N ASN A 176 47.76 47.19 -36.93
CA ASN A 176 47.79 48.47 -37.67
C ASN A 176 48.11 49.69 -36.79
N GLN A 177 48.27 49.54 -35.47
CA GLN A 177 48.62 50.60 -34.52
C GLN A 177 50.08 50.59 -34.04
N THR A 178 50.94 49.70 -34.53
CA THR A 178 52.40 49.71 -34.25
C THR A 178 53.21 50.76 -35.04
N VAL A 179 52.56 51.81 -35.55
CA VAL A 179 53.21 52.98 -36.14
C VAL A 179 52.62 54.23 -35.47
N GLU A 180 53.06 54.57 -34.26
CA GLU A 180 53.23 55.95 -33.71
C GLU A 180 53.31 55.98 -32.15
N SER A 181 54.52 56.30 -31.67
CA SER A 181 54.87 57.06 -30.45
C SER A 181 54.51 56.61 -29.01
N THR A 182 55.46 55.94 -28.35
CA THR A 182 56.27 56.29 -27.13
C THR A 182 55.78 57.22 -25.98
N VAL A 183 56.10 56.80 -24.72
CA VAL A 183 56.75 57.52 -23.55
C VAL A 183 56.03 57.42 -22.15
N GLU A 184 56.67 56.62 -21.25
CA GLU A 184 56.86 56.74 -19.75
C GLU A 184 55.69 56.67 -18.73
N LEU A 185 55.80 56.19 -17.45
CA LEU A 185 56.75 55.43 -16.61
C LEU A 185 55.98 54.90 -15.35
N THR A 186 56.32 53.68 -14.90
CA THR A 186 56.29 53.10 -13.52
C THR A 186 55.05 53.11 -12.60
N GLU A 187 54.57 51.91 -12.22
CA GLU A 187 54.61 51.34 -10.84
C GLU A 187 54.21 49.84 -10.86
N GLU A 188 54.56 49.12 -9.80
CA GLU A 188 54.95 47.70 -9.71
C GLU A 188 53.80 46.64 -9.72
N ALA A 189 54.16 45.40 -10.11
CA ALA A 189 53.35 44.15 -10.10
C ALA A 189 53.30 43.49 -8.68
N PRO A 190 52.41 42.52 -8.34
CA PRO A 190 52.29 41.15 -8.91
C PRO A 190 50.83 40.62 -9.10
N GLU A 191 50.50 39.80 -10.10
CA GLU A 191 50.56 38.30 -10.25
C GLU A 191 49.55 37.42 -9.45
N GLU A 192 49.08 36.37 -10.17
CA GLU A 192 48.33 35.14 -9.80
C GLU A 192 46.78 35.20 -9.74
N ILE A 193 46.01 34.67 -10.69
CA ILE A 193 45.79 33.28 -11.19
C ILE A 193 45.32 32.28 -10.10
N LYS A 194 44.04 31.89 -10.15
CA LYS A 194 43.47 30.50 -10.22
C LYS A 194 42.04 30.47 -9.62
N VAL A 195 41.01 30.20 -10.44
CA VAL A 195 40.44 28.85 -10.68
C VAL A 195 39.86 28.31 -9.34
N VAL A 196 38.56 28.07 -9.13
CA VAL A 196 37.50 27.70 -10.08
C VAL A 196 36.16 27.56 -9.33
N GLN A 197 35.07 27.75 -10.08
CA GLN A 197 33.73 27.16 -9.93
C GLN A 197 32.76 27.66 -8.84
N GLU A 198 31.85 28.50 -9.35
CA GLU A 198 30.38 28.29 -9.33
C GLU A 198 29.68 28.19 -7.97
N GLU A 199 29.30 29.35 -7.45
CA GLU A 199 28.03 29.50 -6.76
C GLU A 199 26.89 29.56 -7.80
N ILE A 200 26.03 28.53 -7.84
CA ILE A 200 24.64 28.71 -8.28
C ILE A 200 23.71 28.16 -7.21
N LYS A 201 23.15 29.11 -6.44
CA LYS A 201 22.01 28.95 -5.54
C LYS A 201 20.79 28.42 -6.28
N VAL A 202 20.23 27.30 -5.83
CA VAL A 202 18.83 26.93 -6.09
C VAL A 202 18.15 26.50 -4.79
N LYS A 203 17.46 27.49 -4.19
CA LYS A 203 16.14 27.45 -3.53
C LYS A 203 15.77 26.16 -2.76
N THR A 204 16.05 26.20 -1.46
CA THR A 204 15.15 25.89 -0.31
C THR A 204 14.02 24.86 -0.51
N ASN A 205 14.27 23.66 0.03
CA ASN A 205 13.46 22.91 0.98
C ASN A 205 11.95 22.78 0.73
N GLU A 206 11.57 21.71 0.04
CA GLU A 206 10.30 21.04 0.32
C GLU A 206 10.44 20.32 1.67
N GLU A 207 9.62 20.68 2.66
CA GLU A 207 9.50 19.91 3.92
C GLU A 207 9.04 18.48 3.59
N ILE A 208 9.95 17.52 3.71
CA ILE A 208 9.66 16.10 3.49
C ILE A 208 8.89 15.58 4.72
N ASP A 209 7.57 15.40 4.59
CA ASP A 209 6.74 14.75 5.62
C ASP A 209 7.05 13.23 5.70
N LEU A 210 7.94 12.87 6.63
CA LEU A 210 8.46 11.50 6.81
C LEU A 210 7.36 10.47 7.16
N ASN A 211 6.23 10.90 7.73
CA ASN A 211 5.15 10.01 8.14
C ASN A 211 4.44 9.36 6.93
N LYS A 212 4.33 10.09 5.83
CA LYS A 212 3.65 9.64 4.61
C LYS A 212 4.49 8.71 3.73
N MET A 213 5.81 8.66 3.93
CA MET A 213 6.70 7.84 3.11
C MET A 213 6.57 6.34 3.38
N LEU A 214 6.85 5.53 2.35
CA LEU A 214 6.94 4.07 2.48
C LEU A 214 8.24 3.68 3.20
N VAL A 215 8.22 2.54 3.89
CA VAL A 215 9.40 2.01 4.62
C VAL A 215 10.61 1.84 3.71
N ALA A 216 10.39 1.48 2.44
CA ALA A 216 11.46 1.35 1.45
C ALA A 216 12.19 2.67 1.22
N ASP A 217 11.44 3.78 1.13
CA ASP A 217 12.01 5.09 0.87
C ASP A 217 12.66 5.67 2.14
N LEU A 218 12.07 5.42 3.32
CA LEU A 218 12.69 5.73 4.62
C LEU A 218 14.04 5.00 4.80
N LYS A 219 14.16 3.74 4.37
CA LYS A 219 15.43 3.00 4.42
C LYS A 219 16.47 3.54 3.44
N LYS A 220 16.08 3.98 2.23
CA LYS A 220 16.99 4.64 1.28
C LYS A 220 17.51 5.96 1.85
N LEU A 221 16.62 6.73 2.48
CA LEU A 221 16.94 8.00 3.12
C LEU A 221 17.88 7.78 4.31
N ALA A 222 17.59 6.82 5.18
CA ALA A 222 18.48 6.42 6.30
C ALA A 222 19.87 5.97 5.84
N LYS A 223 19.97 5.29 4.69
CA LYS A 223 21.26 4.92 4.07
C LYS A 223 22.03 6.15 3.59
N LYS A 224 21.36 7.16 3.03
CA LYS A 224 21.97 8.43 2.57
C LYS A 224 22.55 9.23 3.74
N TYR A 225 21.85 9.25 4.88
CA TYR A 225 22.30 9.92 6.11
C TYR A 225 23.18 9.02 7.01
N ASN A 226 23.60 7.86 6.53
CA ASN A 226 24.50 6.93 7.20
C ASN A 226 24.07 6.54 8.64
N ILE A 227 22.76 6.29 8.85
CA ILE A 227 22.22 5.85 10.14
C ILE A 227 22.58 4.37 10.36
N GLU A 228 23.19 4.05 11.51
CA GLU A 228 23.56 2.67 11.85
C GLU A 228 22.33 1.77 12.08
N ASN A 229 22.45 0.48 11.73
CA ASN A 229 21.40 -0.55 11.95
C ASN A 229 20.01 -0.29 11.32
N PHE A 230 19.88 0.67 10.38
CA PHE A 230 18.62 1.05 9.71
C PHE A 230 17.85 -0.12 9.08
N SER A 231 18.53 -1.19 8.66
CA SER A 231 17.90 -2.33 7.99
C SER A 231 16.94 -3.11 8.91
N LYS A 232 17.22 -3.15 10.22
CA LYS A 232 16.45 -3.92 11.23
C LYS A 232 15.37 -3.10 11.94
N MET A 233 15.37 -1.77 11.78
CA MET A 233 14.45 -0.86 12.47
C MET A 233 13.02 -0.92 11.91
N LYS A 234 12.03 -0.70 12.79
CA LYS A 234 10.62 -0.55 12.38
C LYS A 234 10.39 0.84 11.78
N LYS A 235 9.25 1.02 11.10
CA LYS A 235 8.90 2.30 10.44
C LYS A 235 8.96 3.49 11.40
N ALA A 236 8.42 3.33 12.61
CA ALA A 236 8.41 4.39 13.63
C ALA A 236 9.84 4.75 14.07
N ASP A 237 10.65 3.76 14.43
CA ASP A 237 12.04 3.96 14.86
C ASP A 237 12.92 4.60 13.77
N LEU A 238 12.65 4.28 12.48
CA LEU A 238 13.31 4.91 11.33
C LEU A 238 12.94 6.39 11.20
N ILE A 239 11.66 6.73 11.37
CA ILE A 239 11.18 8.12 11.33
C ILE A 239 11.82 8.91 12.48
N GLU A 240 11.77 8.39 13.70
CA GLU A 240 12.34 9.06 14.88
C GLU A 240 13.86 9.28 14.74
N SER A 241 14.59 8.27 14.24
CA SER A 241 16.04 8.38 14.00
C SER A 241 16.37 9.41 12.92
N LEU A 242 15.55 9.50 11.87
CA LEU A 242 15.70 10.46 10.78
C LEU A 242 15.34 11.88 11.23
N GLU A 243 14.24 12.08 11.95
CA GLU A 243 13.86 13.36 12.54
C GLU A 243 14.94 13.88 13.50
N LYS A 244 15.48 13.00 14.35
CA LYS A 244 16.57 13.34 15.27
C LYS A 244 17.86 13.74 14.55
N PHE A 245 18.14 13.16 13.39
CA PHE A 245 19.33 13.50 12.60
C PHE A 245 19.14 14.80 11.82
N ILE A 246 17.94 15.04 11.28
CA ILE A 246 17.58 16.26 10.53
C ILE A 246 17.55 17.47 11.48
N ASN A 247 17.00 17.34 12.68
CA ASN A 247 16.92 18.45 13.64
C ASN A 247 18.24 18.78 14.37
N LYS A 248 19.29 17.96 14.19
CA LYS A 248 20.59 18.14 14.84
C LYS A 248 21.62 18.88 13.97
N ASN A 249 21.35 19.01 12.67
CA ASN A 249 22.15 19.78 11.71
C ASN A 249 21.35 20.99 11.22
#